data_AF-A0A1G1EBA4-F1
#
_entry.id   AF-A0A1G1EBA4-F1
#
_cell.length_a   1.000
_cell.length_b   1.000
_cell.length_c   1.000
_cell.angle_alpha   90.00
_cell.angle_beta   90.00
_cell.angle_gamma   90.00
#
_symmetry.space_group_name_H-M   'P 1'
#
loop_
_entity.id
_entity.type
_entity.pdbx_description
1 polymer ?
#
loop_
_entity_poly.entity_id
_entity_poly.type
_entity_poly.pdbx_seq_one_letter_code
_entity_poly.pdbx_strand_id
1 'polypeptide(L)'
;MDYEIWMFRALRNRKLPVEMAGRPEWQYLRNALTEAIVLHTRILVEILLSRGGRPDDIQLKRLLPSFASDHLLRLKTEYGTRSEKNSPCWRFNKLLAHATTERSTCHDYSDAIRQLDPIIEQILAEVASVRPIP
;
A
#
# COMPACT_ATOMS: atom_id res chain seq x y z
N MET A 1 5.74 11.29 -5.17
CA MET A 1 5.89 9.85 -4.87
C MET A 1 6.68 9.63 -3.58
N ASP A 2 7.72 10.42 -3.29
CA ASP A 2 8.60 10.24 -2.12
C ASP A 2 7.86 10.17 -0.77
N TYR A 3 6.85 11.01 -0.59
CA TYR A 3 5.99 10.97 0.60
C TYR A 3 5.38 9.56 0.84
N GLU A 4 4.80 8.95 -0.20
CA GLU A 4 4.17 7.63 -0.10
C GLU A 4 5.20 6.52 0.13
N ILE A 5 6.39 6.62 -0.48
CA ILE A 5 7.50 5.71 -0.22
C ILE A 5 7.92 5.77 1.25
N TRP A 6 8.06 6.98 1.78
CA TRP A 6 8.46 7.19 3.18
C TRP A 6 7.40 6.65 4.13
N MET A 7 6.12 6.95 3.90
CA MET A 7 5.01 6.44 4.71
C MET A 7 4.93 4.90 4.67
N PHE A 8 5.04 4.30 3.48
CA PHE A 8 5.08 2.84 3.31
C PHE A 8 6.21 2.20 4.16
N ARG A 9 7.44 2.71 4.03
CA ARG A 9 8.61 2.19 4.75
C ARG A 9 8.59 2.45 6.26
N ALA A 10 8.09 3.61 6.68
CA ALA A 10 8.04 3.99 8.09
C ALA A 10 6.97 3.19 8.84
N LEU A 11 5.78 3.05 8.26
CA LEU A 11 4.66 2.41 8.94
C LEU A 11 4.81 0.89 9.01
N ARG A 12 5.36 0.23 7.98
CA ARG A 12 5.59 -1.23 8.00
C ARG A 12 6.54 -1.69 9.11
N ASN A 13 7.49 -0.84 9.47
CA ASN A 13 8.51 -1.12 10.48
C ASN A 13 8.09 -0.65 11.88
N ARG A 14 6.91 -0.01 12.00
CA ARG A 14 6.48 0.60 13.25
C ARG A 14 6.00 -0.49 14.21
N LYS A 15 6.73 -0.69 15.29
CA LYS A 15 6.26 -1.46 16.43
C LYS A 15 5.36 -0.59 17.29
N LEU A 16 4.18 -1.11 17.63
CA LEU A 16 3.30 -0.44 18.57
C LEU A 16 3.83 -0.62 20.01
N PRO A 17 3.63 0.35 20.92
CA PRO A 17 4.11 0.25 22.31
C PRO A 17 3.48 -0.89 23.10
N VAL A 18 4.28 -1.88 23.52
CA VAL A 18 3.78 -3.05 24.27
C VAL A 18 3.08 -2.67 25.58
N GLU A 19 3.46 -1.54 26.17
CA GLU A 19 2.92 -1.00 27.43
C GLU A 19 1.44 -0.59 27.34
N MET A 20 0.91 -0.42 26.12
CA MET A 20 -0.50 -0.15 25.90
C MET A 20 -1.32 -1.44 25.70
N ALA A 21 -0.68 -2.61 25.58
CA ALA A 21 -1.38 -3.87 25.39
C ALA A 21 -2.39 -4.13 26.52
N GLY A 22 -3.63 -4.46 26.14
CA GLY A 22 -4.74 -4.69 27.08
C GLY A 22 -5.60 -3.45 27.38
N ARG A 23 -5.21 -2.25 26.95
CA ARG A 23 -6.05 -1.05 27.06
C ARG A 23 -7.03 -0.94 25.87
N PRO A 24 -8.27 -0.44 26.03
CA PRO A 24 -9.18 -0.24 24.91
C PRO A 24 -8.61 0.65 23.79
N GLU A 25 -7.84 1.68 24.16
CA GLU A 25 -7.21 2.62 23.24
C GLU A 25 -6.16 1.96 22.34
N TRP A 26 -5.58 0.84 22.80
CA TRP A 26 -4.68 0.02 22.01
C TRP A 26 -5.32 -0.45 20.71
N GLN A 27 -6.61 -0.82 20.78
CA GLN A 27 -7.33 -1.30 19.62
C GLN A 27 -7.54 -0.18 18.61
N TYR A 28 -7.87 1.03 19.06
CA TYR A 28 -8.02 2.20 18.17
C TYR A 28 -6.69 2.58 17.51
N LEU A 29 -5.60 2.61 18.29
CA LEU A 29 -4.27 2.91 17.75
C LEU A 29 -3.82 1.85 16.74
N ARG A 30 -4.05 0.57 17.04
CA ARG A 30 -3.76 -0.54 16.13
C ARG A 30 -4.54 -0.37 14.83
N ASN A 31 -5.85 -0.11 14.89
CA ASN A 31 -6.68 0.08 13.71
C ASN A 31 -6.27 1.32 12.91
N ALA A 32 -5.91 2.42 13.56
CA ALA A 32 -5.43 3.61 12.88
C ALA A 32 -4.11 3.34 12.13
N LEU A 33 -3.17 2.64 12.76
CA LEU A 33 -1.91 2.24 12.12
C LEU A 33 -2.17 1.29 10.95
N THR A 34 -3.03 0.29 11.16
CA THR A 34 -3.53 -0.63 10.14
C THR A 34 -4.06 0.11 8.92
N GLU A 35 -5.00 1.03 9.11
CA GLU A 35 -5.63 1.78 8.04
C GLU A 35 -4.61 2.66 7.32
N ALA A 36 -3.67 3.28 8.05
CA ALA A 36 -2.59 4.05 7.45
C ALA A 36 -1.68 3.18 6.56
N ILE A 37 -1.26 2.00 7.02
CA ILE A 37 -0.45 1.06 6.24
C ILE A 37 -1.17 0.69 4.94
N VAL A 38 -2.44 0.29 5.05
CA VAL A 38 -3.26 -0.10 3.90
C VAL A 38 -3.46 1.06 2.92
N LEU A 39 -3.74 2.26 3.44
CA LEU A 39 -3.93 3.46 2.63
C LEU A 39 -2.69 3.80 1.80
N HIS A 40 -1.55 3.93 2.47
CA HIS A 40 -0.31 4.34 1.81
C HIS A 40 0.21 3.25 0.87
N THR A 41 0.05 1.97 1.22
CA THR A 41 0.38 0.87 0.32
C THR A 41 -0.49 0.92 -0.94
N ARG A 42 -1.80 1.12 -0.79
CA ARG A 42 -2.71 1.26 -1.92
C ARG A 42 -2.31 2.43 -2.81
N ILE A 43 -2.14 3.64 -2.26
CA ILE A 43 -1.77 4.82 -3.04
C ILE A 43 -0.47 4.57 -3.81
N LEU A 44 0.54 4.02 -3.15
CA LEU A 44 1.81 3.71 -3.79
C LEU A 44 1.64 2.72 -4.95
N VAL A 45 0.87 1.65 -4.76
CA VAL A 45 0.58 0.68 -5.83
C VAL A 45 -0.16 1.33 -6.99
N GLU A 46 -1.15 2.20 -6.75
CA GLU A 46 -1.85 2.93 -7.82
C GLU A 46 -0.89 3.85 -8.60
N ILE A 47 0.05 4.51 -7.93
CA ILE A 47 1.10 5.33 -8.57
C ILE A 47 1.99 4.45 -9.46
N LEU A 48 2.52 3.34 -8.90
CA LEU A 48 3.42 2.42 -9.61
C LEU A 48 2.75 1.81 -10.84
N LEU A 49 1.51 1.34 -10.70
CA LEU A 49 0.73 0.79 -11.80
C LEU A 49 0.15 1.87 -12.72
N SER A 50 0.33 3.15 -12.39
CA SER A 50 -0.25 4.29 -13.10
C SER A 50 -1.77 4.16 -13.31
N ARG A 51 -2.45 3.59 -12.31
CA ARG A 51 -3.90 3.40 -12.27
C ARG A 51 -4.52 4.67 -11.67
N GLY A 52 -4.78 5.64 -12.53
CA GLY A 52 -5.38 6.92 -12.17
C GLY A 52 -5.95 7.57 -13.42
N GLY A 53 -6.97 8.41 -13.23
CA GLY A 53 -7.70 9.03 -14.33
C GLY A 53 -7.60 10.54 -14.34
N ARG A 54 -7.16 11.15 -13.23
CA ARG A 54 -7.18 12.60 -13.10
C ARG A 54 -5.90 13.22 -13.64
N PRO A 55 -5.97 14.46 -14.17
CA PRO A 55 -4.78 15.17 -14.65
C PRO A 55 -3.72 15.37 -13.56
N ASP A 56 -4.11 15.54 -12.31
CA ASP A 56 -3.26 15.78 -11.14
C ASP A 56 -2.77 14.51 -10.44
N ASP A 57 -3.21 13.32 -10.86
CA ASP A 57 -2.72 12.06 -10.31
C ASP A 57 -1.22 11.88 -10.62
N ILE A 58 -0.45 11.53 -9.58
CA ILE A 58 0.94 11.10 -9.74
C ILE A 58 0.93 9.71 -10.41
N GLN A 59 1.63 9.59 -11.54
CA GLN A 59 1.71 8.34 -12.29
C GLN A 59 3.17 8.02 -12.61
N LEU A 60 3.60 6.80 -12.35
CA LEU A 60 4.97 6.37 -12.65
C LEU A 60 5.32 6.58 -14.13
N LYS A 61 4.40 6.26 -15.05
CA LYS A 61 4.59 6.48 -16.50
C LYS A 61 4.78 7.95 -16.91
N ARG A 62 4.33 8.91 -16.09
CA ARG A 62 4.55 10.34 -16.34
C ARG A 62 5.89 10.79 -15.76
N LEU A 63 6.29 10.23 -14.62
CA LEU A 63 7.56 10.52 -13.97
C LEU A 63 8.74 9.89 -14.74
N LEU A 64 8.56 8.67 -15.25
CA LEU A 64 9.57 7.89 -15.95
C LEU A 64 8.93 7.21 -17.19
N PRO A 65 8.76 7.94 -18.32
CA PRO A 65 8.01 7.45 -19.48
C PRO A 65 8.55 6.18 -20.13
N SER A 66 9.86 5.94 -20.02
CA SER A 66 10.53 4.77 -20.58
C SER A 66 10.78 3.66 -19.55
N PHE A 67 10.27 3.81 -18.32
CA PHE A 67 10.46 2.79 -17.30
C PHE A 67 9.59 1.57 -17.58
N ALA A 68 10.24 0.42 -17.68
CA ALA A 68 9.61 -0.88 -17.82
C ALA A 68 10.25 -1.85 -16.83
N SER A 69 9.43 -2.72 -16.25
CA SER A 69 9.85 -3.69 -15.24
C SER A 69 8.92 -4.88 -15.22
N ASP A 70 9.47 -6.09 -15.20
CA ASP A 70 8.70 -7.32 -15.01
C ASP A 70 8.01 -7.34 -13.64
N HIS A 71 8.59 -6.66 -12.64
CA HIS A 71 7.97 -6.52 -11.32
C HIS A 71 6.70 -5.66 -11.37
N LEU A 72 6.57 -4.69 -12.28
CA LEU A 72 5.31 -3.97 -12.49
C LEU A 72 4.21 -4.90 -13.01
N LEU A 73 4.55 -5.80 -13.93
CA LEU A 73 3.60 -6.79 -14.44
C LEU A 73 3.18 -7.75 -13.33
N ARG A 74 4.14 -8.25 -12.55
CA ARG A 74 3.87 -9.09 -11.38
C ARG A 74 2.99 -8.37 -10.35
N LEU A 75 3.32 -7.12 -10.03
CA LEU A 75 2.53 -6.29 -9.12
C LEU A 75 1.08 -6.14 -9.61
N LYS A 76 0.89 -5.90 -10.91
CA LYS A 76 -0.44 -5.77 -11.52
C LYS A 76 -1.28 -7.04 -11.32
N THR A 77 -0.66 -8.21 -11.51
CA THR A 77 -1.29 -9.52 -11.36
C THR A 77 -1.62 -9.82 -9.90
N GLU A 78 -0.64 -9.68 -9.00
CA GLU A 78 -0.77 -10.02 -7.57
C GLU A 78 -1.74 -9.06 -6.85
N TYR A 79 -1.71 -7.78 -7.21
CA TYR A 79 -2.62 -6.78 -6.64
C TYR A 79 -4.07 -6.99 -7.08
N GLY A 80 -4.26 -7.49 -8.31
CA GLY A 80 -5.57 -7.79 -8.87
C GLY A 80 -6.45 -6.56 -9.13
N THR A 81 -7.76 -6.77 -9.09
CA THR A 81 -8.77 -5.73 -9.37
C THR A 81 -9.84 -5.63 -8.29
N ARG A 82 -10.62 -4.54 -8.31
CA ARG A 82 -11.76 -4.32 -7.39
C ARG A 82 -12.89 -5.34 -7.54
N SER A 83 -12.94 -6.09 -8.65
CA SER A 83 -13.94 -7.13 -8.91
C SER A 83 -13.49 -8.52 -8.47
N GLU A 84 -12.18 -8.73 -8.31
CA GLU A 84 -11.62 -10.01 -7.87
C GLU A 84 -11.71 -10.12 -6.36
N LYS A 85 -12.68 -10.90 -5.89
CA LYS A 85 -12.87 -11.16 -4.46
C LYS A 85 -11.58 -11.71 -3.86
N ASN A 86 -11.23 -11.22 -2.67
CA ASN A 86 -10.01 -11.56 -1.92
C ASN A 86 -8.68 -11.09 -2.54
N SER A 87 -8.68 -10.42 -3.70
CA SER A 87 -7.47 -9.76 -4.17
C SER A 87 -7.03 -8.66 -3.18
N PRO A 88 -5.72 -8.33 -3.11
CA PRO A 88 -5.27 -7.19 -2.32
C PRO A 88 -6.00 -5.89 -2.65
N CYS A 89 -6.25 -5.60 -3.93
CA CYS A 89 -7.02 -4.43 -4.36
C CYS A 89 -8.45 -4.44 -3.78
N TRP A 90 -9.16 -5.56 -3.85
CA TRP A 90 -10.49 -5.70 -3.27
C TRP A 90 -10.45 -5.51 -1.75
N ARG A 91 -9.51 -6.18 -1.06
CA ARG A 91 -9.37 -6.12 0.40
C ARG A 91 -9.07 -4.69 0.87
N PHE A 92 -8.14 -3.99 0.23
CA PHE A 92 -7.80 -2.61 0.60
C PHE A 92 -8.98 -1.66 0.40
N ASN A 93 -9.71 -1.77 -0.71
CA ASN A 93 -10.92 -0.95 -0.93
C ASN A 93 -12.01 -1.25 0.10
N LYS A 94 -12.18 -2.52 0.50
CA LYS A 94 -13.15 -2.87 1.55
C LYS A 94 -12.86 -2.20 2.87
N LEU A 95 -11.59 -2.13 3.28
CA LEU A 95 -11.17 -1.58 4.56
C LEU A 95 -11.22 -0.05 4.61
N LEU A 96 -10.77 0.61 3.54
CA LEU A 96 -10.76 2.08 3.52
C LEU A 96 -12.17 2.65 3.38
N ALA A 97 -13.02 2.04 2.55
CA ALA A 97 -14.22 2.71 2.03
C ALA A 97 -15.57 2.19 2.57
N HIS A 98 -15.63 1.17 3.43
CA HIS A 98 -16.90 0.70 3.97
C HIS A 98 -17.12 1.10 5.44
N ALA A 99 -18.23 1.77 5.71
CA ALA A 99 -18.78 1.84 7.06
C ALA A 99 -19.21 0.41 7.45
N THR A 100 -18.41 -0.25 8.29
CA THR A 100 -18.73 -1.58 8.83
C THR A 100 -18.76 -1.51 10.35
N THR A 101 -19.61 -2.32 10.97
CA THR A 101 -19.72 -2.45 12.42
C THR A 101 -18.58 -3.28 13.03
N GLU A 102 -17.68 -3.83 12.21
CA GLU A 102 -16.69 -4.85 12.60
C GLU A 102 -15.22 -4.44 12.33
N ARG A 103 -14.96 -3.17 12.01
CA ARG A 103 -13.60 -2.68 11.66
C ARG A 103 -12.51 -3.05 12.67
N SER A 104 -12.86 -3.27 13.93
CA SER A 104 -11.92 -3.40 15.04
C SER A 104 -11.40 -4.81 15.32
N THR A 105 -12.13 -5.85 14.90
CA THR A 105 -11.88 -7.24 15.31
C THR A 105 -11.60 -8.21 14.16
N CYS A 106 -11.99 -7.89 12.92
CA CYS A 106 -12.19 -8.93 11.90
C CYS A 106 -11.20 -8.96 10.73
N HIS A 107 -10.20 -8.08 10.65
CA HIS A 107 -9.47 -7.93 9.38
C HIS A 107 -7.95 -8.03 9.54
N ASP A 108 -7.43 -9.24 9.33
CA ASP A 108 -6.02 -9.49 9.09
C ASP A 108 -5.71 -9.34 7.59
N TYR A 109 -4.89 -8.35 7.27
CA TYR A 109 -4.40 -8.03 5.92
C TYR A 109 -2.88 -8.20 5.84
N SER A 110 -2.28 -8.81 6.88
CA SER A 110 -0.85 -9.14 6.91
C SER A 110 -0.47 -9.99 5.71
N ASP A 111 -1.36 -10.86 5.22
CA ASP A 111 -1.12 -11.64 4.01
C ASP A 111 -1.01 -10.77 2.77
N ALA A 112 -1.95 -9.85 2.55
CA ALA A 112 -1.95 -8.97 1.39
C ALA A 112 -0.74 -8.02 1.41
N ILE A 113 -0.37 -7.51 2.57
CA ILE A 113 0.83 -6.68 2.73
C ILE A 113 2.09 -7.51 2.51
N ARG A 114 2.22 -8.69 3.14
CA ARG A 114 3.37 -9.60 2.96
C ARG A 114 3.55 -10.04 1.50
N GLN A 115 2.46 -10.20 0.77
CA GLN A 115 2.47 -10.56 -0.64
C GLN A 115 3.01 -9.42 -1.52
N LEU A 116 2.60 -8.17 -1.25
CA LEU A 116 2.94 -7.02 -2.09
C LEU A 116 4.28 -6.36 -1.71
N ASP A 117 4.62 -6.31 -0.43
CA ASP A 117 5.80 -5.61 0.12
C ASP A 117 7.11 -5.92 -0.63
N PRO A 118 7.49 -7.20 -0.87
CA PRO A 118 8.74 -7.50 -1.57
C PRO A 118 8.72 -7.03 -3.02
N ILE A 119 7.57 -7.09 -3.69
CA ILE A 119 7.42 -6.66 -5.09
C ILE A 119 7.53 -5.13 -5.17
N ILE A 120 6.90 -4.42 -4.22
CA ILE A 120 6.97 -2.97 -4.14
C ILE A 120 8.42 -2.53 -3.92
N GLU A 121 9.14 -3.12 -2.97
CA GLU A 121 10.55 -2.75 -2.72
C GLU A 121 11.46 -3.02 -3.92
N GLN A 122 11.24 -4.12 -4.66
CA GLN A 122 11.96 -4.40 -5.91
C GLN A 122 11.76 -3.28 -6.94
N ILE A 123 10.50 -2.87 -7.17
CA ILE A 123 10.20 -1.77 -8.11
C ILE A 123 10.80 -0.46 -7.60
N LEU A 124 10.73 -0.17 -6.30
CA LEU A 124 11.31 1.05 -5.74
C LEU A 124 12.82 1.11 -5.90
N ALA A 125 13.52 -0.02 -5.77
CA ALA A 125 14.95 -0.10 -6.02
C ALA A 125 15.29 0.15 -7.50
N GLU A 126 14.52 -0.42 -8.43
CA GLU A 126 14.67 -0.17 -9.87
C GLU A 126 14.36 1.28 -10.24
N VAL A 127 13.32 1.87 -9.65
CA VAL A 127 13.01 3.29 -9.85
C VAL A 127 14.15 4.16 -9.33
N ALA A 128 14.71 3.83 -8.16
CA ALA A 128 15.83 4.59 -7.60
C ALA A 128 17.10 4.51 -8.46
N SER A 129 17.33 3.42 -9.20
CA SER A 129 18.52 3.27 -10.06
C SER A 129 18.44 4.07 -11.36
N VAL A 130 17.23 4.39 -11.83
CA VAL A 130 17.02 5.17 -13.06
C VAL A 130 16.59 6.61 -12.81
N ARG A 131 16.15 6.93 -11.59
CA ARG A 131 15.75 8.29 -11.24
C ARG A 131 17.01 9.15 -11.19
N PRO A 132 17.06 10.28 -11.92
CA PRO A 132 18.15 11.21 -11.76
C PRO A 132 18.22 11.63 -10.29
N ILE A 133 19.41 11.47 -9.69
CA ILE A 133 19.69 12.02 -8.37
C ILE A 133 19.44 13.53 -8.48
N PRO A 134 18.63 14.12 -7.59
CA PRO A 134 18.38 15.57 -7.62
C PRO A 134 19.69 16.37 -7.51
#